data_AF-A0A091AGD5-F1
#
_entry.id   AF-A0A091AGD5-F1
#
_cell.length_a   1.000
_cell.length_b   1.000
_cell.length_c   1.000
_cell.angle_alpha   90.00
_cell.angle_beta   90.00
_cell.angle_gamma   90.00
#
_symmetry.space_group_name_H-M   'P 1'
#
loop_
_entity.id
_entity.type
_entity.pdbx_description
1 polymer ?
#
loop_
_entity_poly.entity_id
_entity_poly.type
_entity_poly.pdbx_seq_one_letter_code
_entity_poly.pdbx_strand_id
1 'polypeptide(L)'
;QLNEDIHKFSKAVDLSDENFANGQSGIAMAYKLFIMKQVVANKERKFKKGLQRRLELICNYLNFRGASLNYLDVSIKFERNEPVDEALKVTTALQLNGFVSKETALSALPSSIVPDVNAEIEKLADEADAYTGSEFLNETEVTSDDRQTESD
;
A
#
# COMPACT_ATOMS: atom_id res chain seq x y z
N GLN A 1 18.48 -14.92 32.92
CA GLN A 1 19.74 -15.49 32.37
C GLN A 1 19.48 -16.60 31.33
N LEU A 2 19.08 -17.83 31.67
CA LEU A 2 18.92 -18.88 30.63
C LEU A 2 17.86 -18.53 29.55
N ASN A 3 16.70 -18.01 29.95
CA ASN A 3 15.65 -17.62 28.99
C ASN A 3 16.13 -16.52 28.03
N GLU A 4 16.80 -15.48 28.57
CA GLU A 4 17.37 -14.39 27.77
C GLU A 4 18.40 -14.92 26.76
N ASP A 5 19.26 -15.84 27.18
CA ASP A 5 20.25 -16.47 26.30
C ASP A 5 19.56 -17.25 25.17
N ILE A 6 18.52 -18.04 25.49
CA ILE A 6 17.73 -18.78 24.49
C ILE A 6 17.12 -17.82 23.47
N HIS A 7 16.51 -16.72 23.91
CA HIS A 7 15.92 -15.71 23.01
C HIS A 7 16.99 -15.04 22.13
N LYS A 8 18.16 -14.72 22.69
CA LYS A 8 19.28 -14.13 21.96
C LYS A 8 19.87 -15.08 20.90
N PHE A 9 20.03 -16.36 21.21
CA PHE A 9 20.53 -17.37 20.26
C PHE A 9 19.49 -17.75 19.21
N SER A 10 18.24 -17.96 19.62
CA SER A 10 17.14 -18.33 18.73
C SER A 10 16.67 -17.18 17.83
N LYS A 11 17.05 -15.94 18.15
CA LYS A 11 16.61 -14.72 17.48
C LYS A 11 15.09 -14.53 17.55
N ALA A 12 14.47 -15.13 18.57
CA ALA A 12 13.05 -14.96 18.89
C ALA A 12 12.90 -13.86 19.94
N VAL A 13 11.96 -12.95 19.72
CA VAL A 13 11.66 -11.90 20.70
C VAL A 13 10.85 -12.49 21.84
N ASP A 14 11.19 -12.10 23.06
CA ASP A 14 10.38 -12.39 24.24
C ASP A 14 9.24 -11.37 24.33
N LEU A 15 8.01 -11.86 24.23
CA LEU A 15 6.80 -11.04 24.32
C LEU A 15 6.32 -10.86 25.76
N SER A 16 6.87 -11.63 26.70
CA SER A 16 6.51 -11.61 28.13
C SER A 16 7.39 -10.68 28.98
N ASP A 17 8.42 -10.09 28.38
CA ASP A 17 9.29 -9.11 29.03
C ASP A 17 8.49 -7.86 29.46
N GLU A 18 8.51 -7.51 30.74
CA GLU A 18 7.84 -6.30 31.27
C GLU A 18 8.34 -5.02 30.59
N ASN A 19 9.58 -5.00 30.09
CA ASN A 19 10.09 -3.87 29.29
C ASN A 19 9.45 -3.79 27.91
N PHE A 20 8.75 -4.82 27.45
CA PHE A 20 7.98 -4.81 26.21
C PHE A 20 6.58 -4.24 26.42
N ALA A 21 5.97 -4.49 27.59
CA ALA A 21 4.63 -4.01 27.94
C ALA A 21 4.60 -2.54 28.40
N ASN A 22 5.68 -2.05 29.02
CA ASN A 22 5.72 -0.69 29.59
C ASN A 22 6.13 0.37 28.57
N GLY A 23 5.18 0.80 27.72
CA GLY A 23 5.19 2.13 27.08
C GLY A 23 6.39 2.48 26.20
N GLN A 24 7.10 1.50 25.64
CA GLN A 24 8.23 1.77 24.76
C GLN A 24 7.75 2.48 23.47
N SER A 25 8.43 3.57 23.11
CA SER A 25 8.18 4.27 21.85
C SER A 25 8.28 3.30 20.67
N GLY A 26 7.47 3.49 19.61
CA GLY A 26 7.42 2.59 18.46
C GLY A 26 8.80 2.30 17.82
N ILE A 27 9.76 3.20 18.01
CA ILE A 27 11.16 3.05 17.60
C ILE A 27 11.89 1.99 18.43
N ALA A 28 11.75 2.00 19.75
CA ALA A 28 12.39 1.02 20.63
C ALA A 28 11.86 -0.40 20.39
N MET A 29 10.55 -0.50 20.13
CA MET A 29 9.90 -1.73 19.70
C MET A 29 10.43 -2.24 18.35
N ALA A 30 10.66 -1.35 17.39
CA ALA A 30 11.26 -1.69 16.10
C ALA A 30 12.68 -2.24 16.24
N TYR A 31 13.49 -1.68 17.16
CA TYR A 31 14.84 -2.19 17.45
C TYR A 31 14.81 -3.58 18.08
N LYS A 32 13.88 -3.87 18.99
CA LYS A 32 13.72 -5.23 19.55
C LYS A 32 13.37 -6.26 18.47
N LEU A 33 12.48 -5.90 17.55
CA LEU A 33 12.05 -6.79 16.46
C LEU A 33 13.09 -6.92 15.33
N PHE A 34 14.09 -6.05 15.25
CA PHE A 34 15.04 -5.96 14.13
C PHE A 34 15.73 -7.30 13.82
N ILE A 35 16.25 -7.98 14.84
CA ILE A 35 16.99 -9.24 14.66
C ILE A 35 16.07 -10.34 14.12
N MET A 36 14.85 -10.42 14.65
CA MET A 36 13.83 -11.36 14.17
C MET A 36 13.43 -11.04 12.72
N LYS A 37 13.22 -9.76 12.39
CA LYS A 37 12.92 -9.29 11.03
C LYS A 37 14.05 -9.65 10.05
N GLN A 38 15.30 -9.63 10.48
CA GLN A 38 16.43 -10.05 9.65
C GLN A 38 16.40 -11.56 9.35
N VAL A 39 16.00 -12.40 10.30
CA VAL A 39 15.79 -13.84 10.08
C VAL A 39 14.65 -14.08 9.11
N VAL A 40 13.53 -13.36 9.28
CA VAL A 40 12.38 -13.43 8.36
C VAL A 40 12.79 -13.02 6.95
N ALA A 41 13.51 -11.91 6.78
CA ALA A 41 14.01 -11.47 5.47
C ALA A 41 14.91 -12.53 4.78
N ASN A 42 15.76 -13.21 5.56
CA ASN A 42 16.57 -14.31 5.05
C ASN A 42 15.72 -15.52 4.61
N LYS A 43 14.64 -15.82 5.34
CA LYS A 43 13.69 -16.88 4.96
C LYS A 43 12.91 -16.50 3.70
N GLU A 44 12.39 -15.28 3.63
CA GLU A 44 11.69 -14.73 2.46
C GLU A 44 12.57 -14.80 1.21
N ARG A 45 13.85 -14.43 1.30
CA ARG A 45 14.79 -14.54 0.17
C ARG A 45 14.93 -15.98 -0.33
N LYS A 46 15.02 -16.95 0.58
CA LYS A 46 15.09 -18.38 0.22
C LYS A 46 13.77 -18.87 -0.40
N PHE A 47 12.64 -18.46 0.16
CA PHE A 47 11.32 -18.77 -0.39
C PHE A 47 11.12 -18.18 -1.78
N LYS A 48 11.55 -16.92 -2.00
CA LYS A 48 11.48 -16.27 -3.31
C LYS A 48 12.22 -17.08 -4.38
N LYS A 49 13.44 -17.55 -4.08
CA LYS A 49 14.22 -18.40 -4.99
C LYS A 49 13.49 -19.71 -5.30
N GLY A 50 12.92 -20.36 -4.29
CA GLY A 50 12.16 -21.61 -4.46
C GLY A 50 10.88 -21.41 -5.28
N LEU A 51 10.13 -20.35 -5.02
CA LEU A 51 8.92 -20.00 -5.75
C LEU A 51 9.22 -19.63 -7.21
N GLN A 52 10.28 -18.86 -7.47
CA GLN A 52 10.72 -18.56 -8.84
C GLN A 52 11.05 -19.84 -9.61
N ARG A 53 11.79 -20.77 -9.00
CA ARG A 53 12.08 -22.06 -9.64
C ARG A 53 10.81 -22.87 -9.90
N ARG A 54 9.84 -22.84 -8.99
CA ARG A 54 8.56 -23.52 -9.18
C ARG A 54 7.75 -22.88 -10.32
N LEU A 55 7.72 -21.56 -10.42
CA LEU A 55 7.06 -20.84 -11.52
C LEU A 55 7.72 -21.16 -12.85
N GLU A 56 9.05 -21.18 -12.92
CA GLU A 56 9.80 -21.57 -14.12
C GLU A 56 9.38 -22.98 -14.61
N LEU A 57 9.29 -23.96 -13.71
CA LEU A 57 8.86 -25.32 -14.05
C LEU A 57 7.41 -25.37 -14.54
N ILE A 58 6.51 -24.60 -13.91
CA ILE A 58 5.10 -24.51 -14.32
C ILE A 58 4.99 -23.87 -15.70
N CYS A 59 5.68 -22.75 -15.95
CA CYS A 59 5.72 -22.09 -17.25
C CYS A 59 6.27 -23.03 -18.32
N ASN A 60 7.35 -23.76 -18.05
CA ASN A 60 7.90 -24.74 -18.99
C ASN A 60 6.89 -25.84 -19.35
N TYR A 61 6.17 -26.37 -18.36
CA TYR A 61 5.12 -27.38 -18.60
C TYR A 61 3.93 -26.81 -19.40
N LEU A 62 3.49 -25.59 -19.09
CA LEU A 62 2.40 -24.94 -19.81
C LEU A 62 2.79 -24.59 -21.24
N ASN A 63 4.03 -24.15 -21.45
CA ASN A 63 4.56 -23.85 -22.78
C ASN A 63 4.67 -25.11 -23.63
N PHE A 64 5.03 -26.25 -23.03
CA PHE A 64 4.95 -27.54 -23.71
C PHE A 64 3.52 -27.90 -24.16
N ARG A 65 2.48 -27.46 -23.44
CA ARG A 65 1.07 -27.66 -23.80
C ARG A 65 0.51 -26.61 -24.77
N GLY A 66 1.33 -25.69 -25.26
CA GLY A 66 0.94 -24.66 -26.24
C GLY A 66 0.59 -23.29 -25.66
N ALA A 67 0.89 -23.03 -24.38
CA ALA A 67 0.87 -21.67 -23.85
C ALA A 67 2.15 -20.90 -24.24
N SER A 68 2.14 -19.57 -24.11
CA SER A 68 3.32 -18.72 -24.26
C SER A 68 3.45 -17.81 -23.03
N LEU A 69 3.85 -18.40 -21.91
CA LEU A 69 3.99 -17.71 -20.63
C LEU A 69 5.47 -17.56 -20.26
N ASN A 70 5.84 -16.36 -19.79
CA ASN A 70 7.13 -16.09 -19.20
C ASN A 70 7.00 -16.01 -17.68
N TYR A 71 7.88 -16.70 -16.95
CA TYR A 71 7.87 -16.67 -15.49
C TYR A 71 8.29 -15.31 -14.93
N LEU A 72 8.94 -14.45 -15.73
CA LEU A 72 9.35 -13.10 -15.34
C LEU A 72 8.18 -12.13 -15.21
N ASP A 73 7.06 -12.42 -15.86
CA ASP A 73 5.87 -11.55 -15.84
C ASP A 73 5.11 -11.67 -14.51
N VAL A 74 5.43 -12.68 -13.69
CA VAL A 74 4.79 -12.93 -12.41
C VAL A 74 5.59 -12.29 -11.27
N SER A 75 5.03 -11.23 -10.68
CA SER A 75 5.60 -10.61 -9.48
C SER A 75 5.19 -11.37 -8.21
N ILE A 76 6.16 -11.64 -7.32
CA ILE A 76 5.92 -12.27 -6.01
C ILE A 76 6.00 -11.18 -4.94
N LYS A 77 4.89 -10.93 -4.25
CA LYS A 77 4.81 -10.03 -3.08
C LYS A 77 4.63 -10.86 -1.81
N PHE A 78 5.44 -10.59 -0.80
CA PHE A 78 5.28 -11.16 0.54
C PHE A 78 4.74 -10.07 1.45
N GLU A 79 3.57 -10.31 2.03
CA GLU A 79 2.95 -9.41 3.00
C GLU A 79 3.08 -10.01 4.39
N ARG A 80 3.47 -9.17 5.35
CA ARG A 80 3.61 -9.57 6.75
C ARG A 80 2.40 -9.07 7.52
N ASN A 81 1.85 -9.93 8.36
CA ASN A 81 0.84 -9.55 9.34
C ASN A 81 1.52 -8.88 10.55
N GLU A 82 2.09 -7.70 10.34
CA GLU A 82 2.62 -6.86 11.42
C GLU A 82 1.54 -5.85 11.86
N PRO A 83 1.35 -5.61 13.16
CA PRO A 83 0.48 -4.54 13.61
C PRO A 83 1.09 -3.21 13.20
N VAL A 84 0.41 -2.47 12.31
CA VAL A 84 0.87 -1.17 11.83
C VAL A 84 -0.06 -0.10 12.34
N ASP A 85 0.51 1.03 12.75
CA ASP A 85 -0.27 2.22 13.08
C ASP A 85 -0.77 2.86 11.78
N GLU A 86 -2.03 2.58 11.44
CA GLU A 86 -2.67 3.13 10.25
C GLU A 86 -2.83 4.65 10.33
N ALA A 87 -3.03 5.21 11.54
CA ALA A 87 -3.17 6.64 11.72
C ALA A 87 -1.86 7.37 11.39
N LEU A 88 -0.72 6.85 11.84
CA LEU A 88 0.59 7.39 11.48
C LEU A 88 0.86 7.34 9.96
N LYS A 89 0.42 6.29 9.28
CA LYS A 89 0.55 6.19 7.82
C LYS A 89 -0.29 7.25 7.10
N VAL A 90 -1.53 7.44 7.54
CA VAL A 90 -2.41 8.47 6.99
C VAL A 90 -1.81 9.86 7.23
N THR A 91 -1.33 10.17 8.43
CA THR A 91 -0.68 11.47 8.70
C THR A 91 0.57 11.68 7.85
N THR A 92 1.34 10.62 7.62
CA THR A 92 2.53 10.67 6.75
C THR A 92 2.12 10.94 5.30
N ALA A 93 1.09 10.27 4.79
CA ALA A 93 0.58 10.49 3.44
C ALA A 93 0.06 11.93 3.24
N LEU A 94 -0.64 12.47 4.24
CA LEU A 94 -1.07 13.88 4.27
C LEU A 94 0.11 14.85 4.26
N GLN A 95 1.19 14.56 4.99
CA GLN A 95 2.41 15.38 4.99
C GLN A 95 3.17 15.31 3.67
N LEU A 96 3.12 14.17 2.98
CA LEU A 96 3.74 13.98 1.67
C LEU A 96 2.94 14.64 0.53
N ASN A 97 1.64 14.88 0.75
CA ASN A 97 0.77 15.52 -0.20
C ASN A 97 1.25 16.96 -0.49
N GLY A 98 1.65 17.21 -1.74
CA GLY A 98 2.21 18.49 -2.19
C GLY A 98 3.73 18.51 -2.39
N PHE A 99 4.47 17.56 -1.81
CA PHE A 99 5.92 17.41 -2.05
C PHE A 99 6.23 16.30 -3.06
N VAL A 100 5.38 15.29 -3.15
CA VAL A 100 5.55 14.12 -4.02
C VAL A 100 4.35 13.97 -4.95
N SER A 101 4.48 13.20 -6.04
CA SER A 101 3.36 12.88 -6.91
C SER A 101 2.22 12.22 -6.11
N LYS A 102 0.97 12.48 -6.54
CA LYS A 102 -0.22 11.88 -5.93
C LYS A 102 -0.13 10.36 -5.87
N GLU A 103 0.42 9.73 -6.91
CA GLU A 103 0.69 8.29 -6.96
C GLU A 103 1.59 7.83 -5.80
N THR A 104 2.67 8.55 -5.54
CA THR A 104 3.61 8.17 -4.46
C THR A 104 3.00 8.42 -3.09
N ALA A 105 2.24 9.51 -2.91
CA ALA A 105 1.54 9.79 -1.66
C ALA A 105 0.47 8.73 -1.34
N LEU A 106 -0.30 8.30 -2.36
CA LEU A 106 -1.29 7.23 -2.23
C LEU A 106 -0.63 5.87 -1.98
N SER A 107 0.54 5.61 -2.56
CA SER A 107 1.30 4.37 -2.28
C SER A 107 1.77 4.22 -0.83
N ALA A 108 1.85 5.34 -0.09
CA ALA A 108 2.22 5.33 1.33
C ALA A 108 1.07 4.95 2.26
N LEU A 109 -0.18 4.98 1.77
CA LEU A 109 -1.35 4.59 2.53
C LEU A 109 -1.37 3.06 2.78
N PRO A 110 -2.06 2.60 3.85
CA PRO A 110 -2.31 1.18 4.05
C PRO A 110 -2.99 0.55 2.83
N SER A 111 -2.54 -0.65 2.44
CA SER A 111 -3.18 -1.44 1.38
C SER A 111 -4.61 -1.87 1.71
N SER A 112 -5.02 -1.79 2.99
CA SER A 112 -6.41 -1.96 3.44
C SER A 112 -7.32 -0.84 2.97
N ILE A 113 -6.78 0.37 2.76
CA ILE A 113 -7.53 1.56 2.33
C ILE A 113 -7.44 1.70 0.80
N VAL A 114 -6.23 1.61 0.24
CA VAL A 114 -6.00 1.70 -1.21
C VAL A 114 -5.35 0.40 -1.70
N PRO A 115 -6.13 -0.57 -2.21
CA PRO A 115 -5.60 -1.85 -2.68
C PRO A 115 -4.86 -1.74 -4.02
N ASP A 116 -5.28 -0.81 -4.88
CA ASP A 116 -4.62 -0.48 -6.15
C ASP A 116 -4.56 1.04 -6.35
N VAL A 117 -3.34 1.57 -6.41
CA VAL A 117 -3.07 3.00 -6.55
C VAL A 117 -3.53 3.51 -7.91
N ASN A 118 -3.38 2.71 -8.97
CA ASN A 118 -3.73 3.13 -10.32
C ASN A 118 -5.25 3.26 -10.46
N ALA A 119 -5.98 2.28 -9.92
CA ALA A 119 -7.44 2.31 -9.90
C ALA A 119 -7.97 3.51 -9.09
N GLU A 120 -7.32 3.91 -8.00
CA GLU A 120 -7.75 5.10 -7.25
C GLU A 120 -7.40 6.42 -7.93
N ILE A 121 -6.32 6.49 -8.71
CA ILE A 121 -6.04 7.67 -9.52
C ILE A 121 -7.12 7.84 -10.60
N GLU A 122 -7.56 6.75 -11.22
CA GLU A 122 -8.62 6.77 -12.22
C GLU A 122 -9.95 7.25 -11.60
N LYS A 123 -10.34 6.71 -10.44
CA LYS A 123 -11.54 7.19 -9.74
C LYS A 123 -11.46 8.67 -9.34
N LEU A 124 -10.29 9.15 -8.92
CA LEU A 124 -10.10 10.58 -8.63
C LEU A 124 -10.23 11.45 -9.88
N ALA A 125 -9.86 10.94 -11.06
CA ALA A 125 -10.07 11.64 -12.32
C ALA A 125 -11.56 11.67 -12.68
N ASP A 126 -12.26 10.53 -12.55
CA ASP A 126 -13.71 10.44 -12.78
C ASP A 126 -14.49 11.37 -11.83
N GLU A 127 -14.10 11.48 -10.57
CA GLU A 127 -14.67 12.44 -9.62
C GLU A 127 -14.44 13.88 -10.06
N ALA A 128 -13.22 14.23 -10.48
CA ALA A 128 -12.91 15.59 -10.97
C ALA A 128 -13.72 15.96 -12.23
N ASP A 129 -13.89 15.02 -13.15
CA ASP A 129 -14.69 15.20 -14.36
C ASP A 129 -16.19 15.33 -14.03
N ALA A 130 -16.69 14.57 -13.05
CA ALA A 130 -18.07 14.69 -12.57
C ALA A 130 -18.34 16.04 -11.89
N TYR A 131 -17.39 16.56 -11.11
CA TYR A 131 -17.51 17.88 -10.48
C TYR A 131 -17.47 19.01 -11.52
N THR A 132 -16.56 18.96 -12.50
CA THR A 132 -16.48 19.96 -13.57
C THR A 132 -17.70 19.94 -14.51
N GLY A 133 -18.31 18.78 -14.75
CA GLY A 133 -19.57 18.67 -15.49
C GLY A 133 -20.79 19.24 -14.76
N SER A 134 -20.77 19.29 -13.43
CA SER A 134 -21.87 19.84 -12.62
C SER A 134 -21.91 21.37 -12.58
N GLU A 135 -20.76 22.06 -12.75
CA GLU A 135 -20.70 23.53 -12.83
C GLU A 135 -21.31 24.06 -14.14
N PHE A 136 -21.24 23.31 -15.24
CA PHE A 136 -21.85 23.68 -16.53
C PHE A 136 -23.38 23.56 -16.57
N LEU A 137 -24.01 22.87 -15.61
CA LEU A 137 -25.47 22.70 -15.57
C LEU A 137 -26.19 23.78 -14.75
N ASN A 138 -25.47 24.63 -14.02
CA ASN A 138 -26.07 25.63 -13.12
C ASN A 138 -26.21 27.04 -13.73
N GLU A 139 -25.71 27.30 -14.94
CA GLU A 139 -25.83 28.61 -15.61
C GLU A 139 -26.94 28.72 -16.67
N THR A 140 -27.73 27.66 -16.92
CA THR A 140 -28.73 27.66 -18.01
C THR A 140 -30.19 27.87 -17.58
N GLU A 141 -30.48 28.21 -16.32
CA GLU A 141 -31.84 28.55 -15.86
C GLU A 141 -31.97 29.93 -15.22
N VAL A 142 -31.35 30.98 -15.80
CA VAL A 142 -31.89 32.34 -15.65
C VAL A 142 -31.60 33.13 -16.92
N THR A 143 -32.54 33.18 -17.87
CA THR A 143 -32.86 34.35 -18.73
C THR A 143 -33.85 33.98 -19.85
N SER A 144 -35.12 33.81 -19.47
CA SER A 144 -36.27 34.20 -20.29
C SER A 144 -37.22 34.85 -19.30
N ASP A 145 -37.63 36.10 -19.40
CA ASP A 145 -38.07 36.85 -20.54
C ASP A 145 -38.27 38.30 -20.03
N ASP A 146 -37.81 39.30 -20.78
CA ASP A 146 -38.35 40.68 -20.74
C ASP A 146 -37.53 41.57 -21.68
N ARG A 147 -37.91 41.54 -22.97
CA ARG A 147 -37.61 42.64 -23.89
C ARG A 147 -38.84 42.95 -24.75
N GLN A 148 -39.63 43.92 -24.32
CA GLN A 148 -40.30 44.93 -25.15
C GLN A 148 -40.55 46.17 -24.26
N THR A 149 -40.29 47.43 -24.60
CA THR A 149 -39.71 48.19 -25.72
C THR A 149 -39.69 49.65 -25.23
N GLU A 150 -38.60 50.40 -25.39
CA GLU A 150 -38.60 51.86 -25.16
C GLU A 150 -39.15 52.63 -26.38
N SER A 151 -39.93 53.68 -26.06
CA SER A 151 -40.18 54.95 -26.77
C SER A 151 -40.67 54.98 -28.23
N ASP A 152 -41.94 55.35 -28.43
CA ASP A 152 -42.38 56.65 -28.97
C ASP A 152 -43.89 56.87 -28.69
#